data_AF-A0A430M9I9-F1
#
_entry.id   AF-A0A430M9I9-F1
#
_cell.length_a   1.000
_cell.length_b   1.000
_cell.length_c   1.000
_cell.angle_alpha   90.00
_cell.angle_beta   90.00
_cell.angle_gamma   90.00
#
_symmetry.space_group_name_H-M   'P 1'
#
loop_
_entity.id
_entity.type
_entity.pdbx_description
1 polymer ?
#
loop_
_entity_poly.entity_id
_entity_poly.type
_entity_poly.pdbx_seq_one_letter_code
_entity_poly.pdbx_strand_id
1 'polypeptide(L)'
;MSFLPVRRATTKALITLTFLVVFVLFFLPTAPVHFEDARSFLPFSEAVEFCGDLRWNVYPHRRNHRKIYDLVLASSELDWLEIRINELHHHVDYFVIVESTHTFTGSDKPLHVKEGLGSFDKFRHQIIHHVLVDENLEFNTTWDREEFQRNAMFDQTKHSDRPSKLRLS
;
A
#
# COMPACT_ATOMS: atom_id res chain seq x y z
N MET A 1 -39.45 -6.21 -61.66
CA MET A 1 -38.34 -5.74 -60.80
C MET A 1 -38.90 -4.76 -59.78
N SER A 2 -38.95 -5.17 -58.51
CA SER A 2 -39.40 -4.33 -57.38
C SER A 2 -38.20 -4.06 -56.47
N PHE A 3 -37.79 -2.80 -56.36
CA PHE A 3 -36.79 -2.36 -55.38
C PHE A 3 -37.52 -1.92 -54.10
N LEU A 4 -37.23 -2.59 -52.98
CA LEU A 4 -37.76 -2.24 -51.65
C LEU A 4 -36.92 -1.13 -51.00
N PRO A 5 -37.53 -0.16 -50.28
CA PRO A 5 -36.81 0.93 -49.64
C PRO A 5 -36.37 0.53 -48.23
N VAL A 6 -35.26 -0.21 -48.12
CA VAL A 6 -34.63 -0.54 -46.83
C VAL A 6 -33.38 0.33 -46.64
N ARG A 7 -33.52 1.57 -46.13
CA ARG A 7 -32.30 2.36 -45.77
C ARG A 7 -32.47 3.55 -44.82
N ARG A 8 -33.67 3.89 -44.32
CA ARG A 8 -33.87 5.11 -43.50
C ARG A 8 -34.19 4.86 -42.01
N ALA A 9 -34.75 3.71 -41.67
CA ALA A 9 -35.12 3.37 -40.29
C ALA A 9 -33.91 2.86 -39.48
N THR A 10 -33.01 2.12 -40.11
CA THR A 10 -31.83 1.52 -39.47
C THR A 10 -30.81 2.56 -39.00
N THR A 11 -30.60 3.63 -39.76
CA THR A 11 -29.66 4.71 -39.40
C THR A 11 -30.15 5.50 -38.18
N LYS A 12 -31.46 5.79 -38.10
CA LYS A 12 -32.03 6.47 -36.94
C LYS A 12 -31.93 5.61 -35.69
N ALA A 13 -32.25 4.31 -35.78
CA ALA A 13 -32.13 3.38 -34.66
C ALA A 13 -30.68 3.28 -34.16
N LEU A 14 -29.70 3.25 -35.06
CA LEU A 14 -28.29 3.18 -34.71
C LEU A 14 -27.79 4.45 -34.00
N ILE A 15 -28.24 5.63 -34.46
CA ILE A 15 -27.92 6.92 -33.82
C ILE A 15 -28.55 7.01 -32.43
N THR A 16 -29.82 6.62 -32.29
CA THR A 16 -30.49 6.63 -30.98
C THR A 16 -29.84 5.64 -30.01
N LEU A 17 -29.42 4.47 -30.48
CA LEU A 17 -28.71 3.48 -29.66
C LEU A 17 -27.33 3.97 -29.23
N THR A 18 -26.58 4.63 -30.11
CA THR A 18 -25.28 5.21 -29.76
C THR A 18 -25.42 6.36 -28.76
N PHE A 19 -26.40 7.26 -28.94
CA PHE A 19 -26.70 8.28 -27.94
C PHE A 19 -27.13 7.68 -26.60
N LEU A 20 -27.93 6.60 -26.60
CA LEU A 20 -28.32 5.90 -25.39
C LEU A 20 -27.10 5.28 -24.69
N VAL A 21 -26.21 4.61 -25.42
CA VAL A 21 -25.00 4.01 -24.87
C VAL A 21 -24.04 5.07 -24.33
N VAL A 22 -23.84 6.18 -25.06
CA VAL A 22 -23.02 7.30 -24.59
C VAL A 22 -23.66 7.96 -23.36
N PHE A 23 -24.97 8.15 -23.35
CA PHE A 23 -25.68 8.69 -22.19
C PHE A 23 -25.59 7.75 -20.99
N VAL A 24 -25.72 6.44 -21.18
CA VAL A 24 -25.55 5.43 -20.14
C VAL A 24 -24.11 5.42 -19.61
N LEU A 25 -23.09 5.51 -20.47
CA LEU A 25 -21.68 5.52 -20.06
C LEU A 25 -21.24 6.83 -19.39
N PHE A 26 -21.80 7.98 -19.79
CA PHE A 26 -21.44 9.30 -19.24
C PHE A 26 -22.35 9.79 -18.11
N PHE A 27 -23.61 9.31 -18.05
CA PHE A 27 -24.63 9.80 -17.10
C PHE A 27 -25.22 8.72 -16.20
N LEU A 28 -24.87 7.43 -16.35
CA LEU A 28 -24.99 6.57 -15.17
C LEU A 28 -23.98 7.10 -14.15
N PRO A 29 -24.41 7.52 -12.95
CA PRO A 29 -23.47 7.75 -11.89
C PRO A 29 -22.75 6.42 -11.69
N THR A 30 -21.44 6.39 -11.91
CA THR A 30 -20.62 5.31 -11.38
C THR A 30 -21.01 5.23 -9.92
N ALA A 31 -21.73 4.18 -9.51
CA ALA A 31 -22.06 4.00 -8.12
C ALA A 31 -20.74 4.15 -7.37
N PRO A 32 -20.62 5.07 -6.40
CA PRO A 32 -19.38 5.20 -5.66
C PRO A 32 -19.09 3.80 -5.14
N VAL A 33 -17.95 3.24 -5.53
CA VAL A 33 -17.47 2.00 -4.95
C VAL A 33 -17.30 2.34 -3.48
N HIS A 34 -18.29 1.94 -2.69
CA HIS A 34 -18.31 2.17 -1.27
C HIS A 34 -17.32 1.17 -0.71
N PHE A 35 -16.04 1.56 -0.67
CA PHE A 35 -15.09 0.86 0.15
C PHE A 35 -15.62 1.01 1.57
N GLU A 36 -16.10 -0.08 2.16
CA GLU A 36 -16.18 -0.19 3.62
C GLU A 36 -14.85 0.30 4.19
N ASP A 37 -14.88 1.00 5.33
CA ASP A 37 -13.65 1.47 5.96
C ASP A 37 -12.73 0.28 6.16
N ALA A 38 -11.73 0.16 5.29
CA ALA A 38 -10.93 -1.06 5.14
C ALA A 38 -10.06 -1.34 6.37
N ARG A 39 -10.07 -0.39 7.29
CA ARG A 39 -9.38 -0.33 8.56
C ARG A 39 -10.32 -0.59 9.74
N SER A 40 -11.63 -0.72 9.50
CA SER A 40 -12.59 -1.02 10.56
C SER A 40 -12.53 -2.50 10.96
N PHE A 41 -12.90 -2.77 12.21
CA PHE A 41 -13.08 -4.15 12.64
C PHE A 41 -14.39 -4.70 12.07
N LEU A 42 -14.42 -5.99 11.75
CA LEU A 42 -15.66 -6.72 11.48
C LEU A 42 -16.70 -6.50 12.60
N PRO A 43 -18.01 -6.68 12.35
CA PRO A 43 -18.99 -6.82 13.43
C PRO A 43 -18.57 -7.89 14.44
N PHE A 44 -18.92 -7.70 15.71
CA PHE A 44 -18.42 -8.59 16.78
C PHE A 44 -18.83 -10.05 16.59
N SER A 45 -20.07 -10.30 16.15
CA SER A 45 -20.57 -11.64 15.85
C SER A 45 -19.76 -12.32 14.75
N GLU A 46 -19.52 -11.61 13.65
CA GLU A 46 -18.71 -12.11 12.52
C GLU A 46 -17.26 -12.36 12.93
N ALA A 47 -16.69 -11.49 13.77
CA ALA A 47 -15.34 -11.69 14.29
C ALA A 47 -15.25 -12.92 15.21
N VAL A 48 -16.27 -13.23 16.00
CA VAL A 48 -16.31 -14.44 16.83
C VAL A 48 -16.31 -15.70 15.97
N GLU A 49 -17.11 -15.72 14.90
CA GLU A 49 -17.16 -16.83 13.94
C GLU A 49 -15.81 -16.99 13.23
N PHE A 50 -15.34 -15.92 12.59
CA PHE A 50 -14.08 -15.93 11.82
C PHE A 50 -12.86 -16.30 12.67
N CYS A 51 -12.71 -15.71 13.87
CA CYS A 51 -11.62 -16.06 14.77
C CYS A 51 -11.79 -17.48 15.32
N GLY A 52 -13.02 -17.92 15.60
CA GLY A 52 -13.32 -19.27 16.09
C GLY A 52 -12.86 -20.37 15.13
N ASP A 53 -13.14 -20.21 13.83
CA ASP A 53 -12.72 -21.14 12.78
C ASP A 53 -11.19 -21.31 12.73
N LEU A 54 -10.45 -20.25 13.04
CA LEU A 54 -8.98 -20.22 13.06
C LEU A 54 -8.39 -20.56 14.44
N ARG A 55 -9.23 -20.84 15.45
CA ARG A 55 -8.83 -21.02 16.86
C ARG A 55 -8.09 -19.81 17.42
N TRP A 56 -8.49 -18.61 17.01
CA TRP A 56 -8.00 -17.34 17.51
C TRP A 56 -8.99 -16.71 18.47
N ASN A 57 -8.46 -15.88 19.38
CA ASN A 57 -9.29 -15.04 20.22
C ASN A 57 -9.62 -13.73 19.49
N VAL A 58 -10.86 -13.27 19.61
CA VAL A 58 -11.25 -11.95 19.13
C VAL A 58 -10.43 -10.89 19.87
N TYR A 59 -9.85 -9.95 19.11
CA TYR A 59 -9.10 -8.84 19.71
C TYR A 59 -10.01 -8.03 20.66
N PRO A 60 -9.61 -7.80 21.92
CA PRO A 60 -10.51 -7.22 22.93
C PRO A 60 -10.69 -5.69 22.79
N HIS A 61 -9.68 -4.96 22.33
CA HIS A 61 -9.69 -3.48 22.32
C HIS A 61 -10.24 -2.89 21.01
N ARG A 62 -11.50 -3.16 20.71
CA ARG A 62 -12.14 -2.80 19.43
C ARG A 62 -12.70 -1.37 19.35
N ARG A 63 -12.43 -0.52 20.36
CA ARG A 63 -12.94 0.86 20.41
C ARG A 63 -12.22 1.79 19.43
N ASN A 64 -10.94 1.53 19.19
CA ASN A 64 -10.10 2.32 18.30
C ASN A 64 -9.51 1.41 17.23
N HIS A 65 -9.34 1.93 16.02
CA HIS A 65 -8.63 1.22 14.95
C HIS A 65 -7.25 0.74 15.45
N ARG A 66 -6.95 -0.55 15.23
CA ARG A 66 -5.62 -1.08 15.46
C ARG A 66 -4.72 -0.69 14.30
N LYS A 67 -3.71 0.14 14.56
CA LYS A 67 -2.78 0.57 13.52
C LYS A 67 -2.12 -0.61 12.81
N ILE A 68 -2.03 -0.52 11.48
CA ILE A 68 -1.35 -1.47 10.60
C ILE A 68 -0.09 -0.79 10.07
N TYR A 69 1.06 -1.41 10.35
CA TYR A 69 2.36 -0.98 9.86
C TYR A 69 2.87 -2.00 8.85
N ASP A 70 3.21 -1.55 7.64
CA ASP A 70 3.85 -2.37 6.63
C ASP A 70 5.36 -2.11 6.66
N LEU A 71 6.14 -3.16 6.92
CA LEU A 71 7.58 -3.05 7.12
C LEU A 71 8.31 -3.55 5.86
N VAL A 72 9.10 -2.67 5.26
CA VAL A 72 9.77 -2.94 3.98
C VAL A 72 11.24 -2.62 4.09
N LEU A 73 12.08 -3.61 3.80
CA LEU A 73 13.50 -3.42 3.55
C LEU A 73 13.67 -3.20 2.05
N ALA A 74 14.10 -2.02 1.66
CA ALA A 74 14.19 -1.59 0.27
C ALA A 74 15.64 -1.32 -0.15
N SER A 75 15.93 -1.60 -1.42
CA SER A 75 17.20 -1.29 -2.06
C SER A 75 16.97 -0.54 -3.36
N SER A 76 17.10 -1.18 -4.52
CA SER A 76 16.97 -0.53 -5.84
C SER A 76 15.59 -0.73 -6.49
N GLU A 77 14.73 -1.53 -5.87
CA GLU A 77 13.43 -1.97 -6.41
C GLU A 77 12.31 -0.91 -6.24
N LEU A 78 12.53 0.32 -6.70
CA LEU A 78 11.58 1.43 -6.52
C LEU A 78 10.22 1.20 -7.18
N ASP A 79 10.19 0.58 -8.36
CA ASP A 79 8.92 0.27 -9.06
C ASP A 79 8.05 -0.70 -8.24
N TRP A 80 8.68 -1.67 -7.58
CA TRP A 80 7.99 -2.62 -6.71
C TRP A 80 7.45 -1.95 -5.45
N LEU A 81 8.23 -1.02 -4.89
CA LEU A 81 7.79 -0.21 -3.76
C LEU A 81 6.60 0.68 -4.15
N GLU A 82 6.61 1.27 -5.34
CA GLU A 82 5.50 2.06 -5.86
C GLU A 82 4.23 1.24 -6.04
N ILE A 83 4.31 0.07 -6.67
CA ILE A 83 3.16 -0.84 -6.80
C ILE A 83 2.62 -1.18 -5.42
N ARG A 84 3.50 -1.61 -4.50
CA ARG A 84 3.13 -2.00 -3.14
C ARG A 84 2.36 -0.89 -2.40
N ILE A 85 2.88 0.34 -2.43
CA ILE A 85 2.24 1.47 -1.75
C ILE A 85 0.90 1.82 -2.41
N ASN A 86 0.84 1.87 -3.74
CA ASN A 86 -0.41 2.17 -4.43
C ASN A 86 -1.53 1.15 -4.14
N GLU A 87 -1.19 -0.14 -4.02
CA GLU A 87 -2.18 -1.17 -3.69
C GLU A 87 -2.60 -1.14 -2.21
N LEU A 88 -1.68 -0.81 -1.30
CA LEU A 88 -1.91 -1.00 0.15
C LEU A 88 -2.27 0.28 0.93
N HIS A 89 -2.10 1.48 0.37
CA HIS A 89 -2.23 2.74 1.12
C HIS A 89 -3.62 3.00 1.71
N HIS A 90 -4.66 2.29 1.25
CA HIS A 90 -6.01 2.36 1.80
C HIS A 90 -6.19 1.49 3.06
N HIS A 91 -5.32 0.50 3.25
CA HIS A 91 -5.39 -0.50 4.32
C HIS A 91 -4.30 -0.32 5.38
N VAL A 92 -3.19 0.32 5.04
CA VAL A 92 -2.01 0.50 5.90
C VAL A 92 -2.00 1.93 6.45
N ASP A 93 -1.69 2.10 7.74
CA ASP A 93 -1.53 3.44 8.33
C ASP A 93 -0.14 4.00 8.07
N TYR A 94 0.90 3.16 8.16
CA TYR A 94 2.27 3.57 7.92
C TYR A 94 3.09 2.52 7.18
N PHE A 95 3.84 2.97 6.17
CA PHE A 95 4.90 2.20 5.51
C PHE A 95 6.23 2.56 6.17
N VAL A 96 6.83 1.60 6.87
CA VAL A 96 8.18 1.75 7.46
C VAL A 96 9.17 1.21 6.45
N ILE A 97 9.83 2.13 5.75
CA ILE A 97 10.76 1.81 4.67
C ILE A 97 12.16 1.97 5.21
N VAL A 98 12.86 0.86 5.32
CA VAL A 98 14.24 0.81 5.80
C VAL A 98 15.17 0.60 4.61
N GLU A 99 16.23 1.38 4.54
CA GLU A 99 17.25 1.30 3.50
C GLU A 99 18.65 1.36 4.12
N SER A 100 19.54 0.44 3.80
CA SER A 100 20.93 0.46 4.30
C SER A 100 21.91 1.14 3.34
N THR A 101 22.99 1.70 3.87
CA THR A 101 24.16 2.18 3.10
C THR A 101 24.99 1.04 2.49
N HIS A 102 24.81 -0.21 2.92
CA HIS A 102 25.50 -1.36 2.34
C HIS A 102 24.54 -2.47 1.90
N THR A 103 25.02 -3.33 1.00
CA THR A 103 24.37 -4.59 0.63
C THR A 103 24.48 -5.63 1.78
N PHE A 104 23.73 -6.74 1.70
CA PHE A 104 23.89 -7.85 2.65
C PHE A 104 25.29 -8.48 2.65
N THR A 105 26.05 -8.31 1.57
CA THR A 105 27.44 -8.76 1.48
C THR A 105 28.44 -7.71 1.98
N GLY A 106 27.96 -6.55 2.45
CA GLY A 106 28.79 -5.48 3.04
C GLY A 106 29.46 -4.57 2.02
N SER A 107 29.01 -4.55 0.77
CA SER A 107 29.49 -3.58 -0.23
C SER A 107 28.68 -2.29 -0.13
N ASP A 108 29.32 -1.14 -0.32
CA ASP A 108 28.62 0.15 -0.39
C ASP A 108 27.54 0.12 -1.46
N LYS A 109 26.39 0.74 -1.15
CA LYS A 109 25.31 0.93 -2.12
C LYS A 109 24.73 2.34 -2.06
N PRO A 110 24.33 2.91 -3.21
CA PRO A 110 23.57 4.15 -3.23
C PRO A 110 22.22 4.00 -2.51
N LEU A 111 21.72 5.14 -2.01
CA LEU A 111 20.44 5.21 -1.29
C LEU A 111 19.32 5.59 -2.28
N HIS A 112 18.96 4.64 -3.16
CA HIS A 112 17.96 4.82 -4.19
C HIS A 112 16.59 5.27 -3.65
N VAL A 113 16.15 4.75 -2.50
CA VAL A 113 14.87 5.17 -1.91
C VAL A 113 14.96 6.61 -1.46
N LYS A 114 16.02 6.97 -0.72
CA LYS A 114 16.25 8.37 -0.30
C LYS A 114 16.23 9.35 -1.48
N GLU A 115 16.90 8.99 -2.56
CA GLU A 115 16.98 9.79 -3.80
C GLU A 115 15.61 9.86 -4.51
N GLY A 116 14.86 8.76 -4.52
CA GLY A 116 13.54 8.62 -5.16
C GLY A 116 12.34 9.04 -4.30
N LEU A 117 12.54 9.50 -3.06
CA LEU A 117 11.44 9.84 -2.13
C LEU A 117 10.45 10.88 -2.67
N GLY A 118 10.85 11.72 -3.63
CA GLY A 118 9.97 12.68 -4.29
C GLY A 118 8.84 12.01 -5.08
N SER A 119 9.10 10.85 -5.69
CA SER A 119 8.08 10.10 -6.43
C SER A 119 6.94 9.59 -5.54
N PHE A 120 7.18 9.50 -4.22
CA PHE A 120 6.21 9.05 -3.23
C PHE A 120 5.52 10.20 -2.49
N ASP A 121 5.59 11.43 -3.02
CA ASP A 121 5.08 12.63 -2.34
C ASP A 121 3.60 12.53 -1.92
N LYS A 122 2.77 11.88 -2.76
CA LYS A 122 1.36 11.56 -2.49
C LYS A 122 1.16 10.83 -1.15
N PHE A 123 2.12 10.02 -0.74
CA PHE A 123 2.03 9.11 0.41
C PHE A 123 2.90 9.53 1.59
N ARG A 124 3.51 10.73 1.56
CA ARG A 124 4.49 11.17 2.59
C ARG A 124 3.97 11.16 4.01
N HIS A 125 2.66 11.34 4.19
CA HIS A 125 2.02 11.28 5.50
C HIS A 125 1.93 9.86 6.08
N GLN A 126 2.05 8.83 5.23
CA GLN A 126 2.06 7.41 5.62
C GLN A 126 3.48 6.82 5.62
N ILE A 127 4.45 7.47 4.98
CA ILE A 127 5.80 6.91 4.86
C ILE A 127 6.69 7.34 6.03
N ILE A 128 7.31 6.36 6.66
CA ILE A 128 8.37 6.51 7.64
C ILE A 128 9.64 5.90 7.01
N HIS A 129 10.51 6.75 6.46
CA HIS A 129 11.77 6.30 5.87
C HIS A 129 12.92 6.38 6.88
N HIS A 130 13.69 5.30 6.99
CA HIS A 130 14.86 5.19 7.85
C HIS A 130 16.06 4.68 7.06
N VAL A 131 17.16 5.41 7.15
CA VAL A 131 18.44 4.98 6.61
C VAL A 131 19.24 4.30 7.70
N LEU A 132 19.65 3.06 7.47
CA LEU A 132 20.57 2.33 8.33
C LEU A 132 22.00 2.58 7.88
N VAL A 133 22.79 3.13 8.78
CA VAL A 133 24.23 3.27 8.64
C VAL A 133 24.87 2.13 9.43
N ASP A 134 25.53 1.24 8.71
CA ASP A 134 26.28 0.08 9.23
C ASP A 134 27.80 0.28 9.13
N GLU A 135 28.23 1.52 8.89
CA GLU A 135 29.64 1.93 9.01
C GLU A 135 30.13 1.66 10.45
N ASN A 136 31.23 0.91 10.56
CA ASN A 136 31.86 0.48 11.82
C ASN A 136 31.16 -0.65 12.58
N LEU A 137 30.18 -1.33 11.97
CA LEU A 137 29.66 -2.58 12.51
C LEU A 137 30.41 -3.76 11.90
N GLU A 138 31.00 -4.58 12.77
CA GLU A 138 31.61 -5.85 12.35
C GLU A 138 30.57 -6.96 12.41
N PHE A 139 30.45 -7.68 11.30
CA PHE A 139 29.58 -8.85 11.16
C PHE A 139 30.46 -10.06 10.87
N ASN A 140 30.25 -11.16 11.60
CA ASN A 140 31.04 -12.38 11.37
C ASN A 140 30.62 -13.07 10.08
N THR A 141 29.34 -12.93 9.71
CA THR A 141 28.77 -13.49 8.49
C THR A 141 27.89 -12.50 7.74
N THR A 142 27.62 -12.77 6.47
CA THR A 142 26.62 -12.03 5.68
C THR A 142 25.21 -12.19 6.24
N TRP A 143 24.93 -13.31 6.91
CA TRP A 143 23.65 -13.57 7.57
C TRP A 143 23.47 -12.70 8.81
N ASP A 144 24.54 -12.43 9.57
CA ASP A 144 24.48 -11.53 10.72
C ASP A 144 24.13 -10.10 10.28
N ARG A 145 24.68 -9.66 9.15
CA ARG A 145 24.36 -8.35 8.54
C ARG A 145 22.92 -8.31 8.05
N GLU A 146 22.48 -9.36 7.35
CA GLU A 146 21.09 -9.48 6.90
C GLU A 146 20.12 -9.46 8.09
N GLU A 147 20.41 -10.23 9.13
CA GLU A 147 19.61 -10.27 10.36
C GLU A 147 19.52 -8.87 11.00
N PHE A 148 20.65 -8.17 11.13
CA PHE A 148 20.68 -6.80 11.62
C PHE A 148 19.79 -5.87 10.79
N GLN A 149 19.96 -5.87 9.47
CA GLN A 149 19.18 -5.02 8.57
C GLN A 149 17.68 -5.35 8.58
N ARG A 150 17.31 -6.64 8.72
CA ARG A 150 15.91 -7.06 8.81
C ARG A 150 15.28 -6.72 10.17
N ASN A 151 15.99 -6.97 11.27
CA ASN A 151 15.50 -6.69 12.62
C ASN A 151 15.28 -5.19 12.85
N ALA A 152 16.12 -4.35 12.23
CA ALA A 152 15.98 -2.91 12.29
C ALA A 152 14.60 -2.41 11.83
N MET A 153 13.93 -3.09 10.89
CA MET A 153 12.56 -2.76 10.47
C MET A 153 11.58 -2.78 11.63
N PHE A 154 11.70 -3.76 12.52
CA PHE A 154 10.84 -3.87 13.69
C PHE A 154 11.21 -2.83 14.74
N ASP A 155 12.50 -2.57 14.97
CA ASP A 155 12.95 -1.61 15.98
C ASP A 155 12.52 -0.17 15.70
N GLN A 156 12.38 0.20 14.42
CA GLN A 156 11.84 1.51 14.03
C GLN A 156 10.39 1.69 14.48
N THR A 157 9.59 0.61 14.48
CA THR A 157 8.17 0.67 14.90
C THR A 157 8.02 1.04 16.38
N LYS A 158 8.94 0.56 17.24
CA LYS A 158 8.91 0.85 18.69
C LYS A 158 9.23 2.31 19.01
N HIS A 159 10.01 2.97 18.17
CA HIS A 159 10.37 4.38 18.32
C HIS A 159 9.30 5.32 17.75
N SER A 160 8.55 4.88 16.74
CA SER A 160 7.48 5.67 16.11
C SER A 160 6.29 5.95 17.02
N ASP A 161 6.09 5.17 18.09
CA ASP A 161 5.04 5.44 19.09
C ASP A 161 5.42 6.55 20.09
N ARG A 162 6.63 7.15 19.99
CA ARG A 162 6.99 8.35 20.76
C ARG A 162 6.61 9.63 20.02
N PRO A 163 6.02 10.63 20.71
CA PRO A 163 5.70 11.93 20.10
C PRO A 163 6.95 12.61 19.53
N SER A 164 6.74 13.32 18.41
CA SER A 164 7.69 13.88 17.44
C SER A 164 8.88 14.72 17.96
N LYS A 165 9.01 14.93 19.27
CA LYS A 165 10.09 15.72 19.88
C LYS A 165 11.38 14.94 20.20
N LEU A 166 11.45 13.65 19.91
CA LEU A 166 12.60 12.80 20.26
C LEU A 166 13.19 11.99 19.09
N ARG A 167 13.10 12.52 17.87
CA ARG A 167 13.84 11.98 16.71
C ARG A 167 15.24 12.62 16.71
N LEU A 168 16.13 12.08 17.53
CA LEU A 168 17.52 12.53 17.68
C LEU A 168 18.39 12.01 16.53
N SER A 169 19.23 12.93 16.05
CA SER A 169 20.58 12.79 15.46
C SER A 169 20.87 11.55 14.62
#